data_AF-A0A959RTM2-F1
#
_entry.id   AF-A0A959RTM2-F1
#
_cell.length_a   1.000
_cell.length_b   1.000
_cell.length_c   1.000
_cell.angle_alpha   90.00
_cell.angle_beta   90.00
_cell.angle_gamma   90.00
#
_symmetry.space_group_name_H-M   'P 1'
#
loop_
_entity.id
_entity.type
_entity.pdbx_description
1 polymer ?
#
loop_
_entity_poly.entity_id
_entity_poly.type
_entity_poly.pdbx_seq_one_letter_code
_entity_poly.pdbx_strand_id
1 'polypeptide(L)'
;MCHKKADQGEQLKIWEESAHANAFKTLQTEAADKIAGGKAAEDPKCLKCHVSGHGVDASLLSSKFSIEDGVQCETCHGAGSAYKSKKIMEDHAKSVAAGMTAYADEAAIEKQCRSCHNEESPNFKGFNFEEMWAKIKHPVPAKG
;
A
#
# COMPACT_ATOMS: atom_id res chain seq x y z
N MET A 1 -2.41 -18.97 -3.70
CA MET A 1 -2.30 -17.50 -3.53
C MET A 1 -3.71 -16.97 -3.29
N CYS A 2 -3.93 -16.22 -2.21
CA CYS A 2 -5.23 -15.73 -1.75
C CYS A 2 -5.55 -14.33 -2.34
N HIS A 3 -6.78 -13.83 -2.20
CA HIS A 3 -7.21 -12.49 -2.65
C HIS A 3 -7.18 -12.26 -4.17
N LYS A 4 -7.34 -13.34 -4.94
CA LYS A 4 -7.38 -13.32 -6.42
C LYS A 4 -8.78 -13.44 -7.01
N LYS A 5 -9.76 -13.84 -6.20
CA LYS A 5 -11.07 -14.22 -6.70
C LYS A 5 -12.02 -13.03 -6.79
N ALA A 6 -12.94 -13.09 -7.75
CA ALA A 6 -13.99 -12.09 -7.92
C ALA A 6 -14.89 -11.98 -6.67
N ASP A 7 -15.24 -13.10 -6.04
CA ASP A 7 -16.02 -13.14 -4.79
C ASP A 7 -15.26 -12.60 -3.58
N GLN A 8 -13.96 -12.36 -3.73
CA GLN A 8 -13.13 -11.70 -2.73
C GLN A 8 -12.88 -10.24 -3.11
N GLY A 9 -13.19 -9.76 -4.32
CA GLY A 9 -12.93 -8.37 -4.74
C GLY A 9 -11.65 -8.16 -5.55
N GLU A 10 -11.04 -9.25 -6.06
CA GLU A 10 -9.86 -9.20 -6.94
C GLU A 10 -8.68 -8.35 -6.43
N GLN A 11 -8.49 -8.24 -5.10
CA GLN A 11 -7.56 -7.26 -4.51
C GLN A 11 -6.15 -7.35 -5.07
N LEU A 12 -5.63 -8.58 -5.23
CA LEU A 12 -4.26 -8.76 -5.70
C LEU A 12 -4.09 -8.24 -7.13
N LYS A 13 -5.05 -8.53 -8.01
CA LYS A 13 -5.01 -8.08 -9.41
C LYS A 13 -5.07 -6.55 -9.47
N ILE A 14 -5.98 -5.94 -8.72
CA ILE A 14 -6.13 -4.49 -8.65
C ILE A 14 -4.83 -3.83 -8.15
N TRP A 15 -4.18 -4.41 -7.14
CA TRP A 15 -2.88 -3.93 -6.66
C TRP A 15 -1.78 -4.09 -7.71
N GLU A 16 -1.64 -5.27 -8.34
CA GLU A 16 -0.63 -5.56 -9.37
C GLU A 16 -0.71 -4.57 -10.55
N GLU A 17 -1.93 -4.19 -10.94
CA GLU A 17 -2.21 -3.25 -12.02
C GLU A 17 -2.10 -1.77 -11.61
N SER A 18 -1.92 -1.48 -10.31
CA SER A 18 -1.88 -0.12 -9.77
C SER A 18 -0.50 0.54 -9.86
N ALA A 19 -0.49 1.88 -9.72
CA ALA A 19 0.73 2.64 -9.57
C ALA A 19 1.49 2.30 -8.26
N HIS A 20 0.79 1.81 -7.22
CA HIS A 20 1.41 1.47 -5.94
C HIS A 20 2.40 0.31 -6.07
N ALA A 21 2.04 -0.75 -6.81
CA ALA A 21 2.95 -1.87 -7.10
C ALA A 21 4.18 -1.47 -7.94
N ASN A 22 4.14 -0.29 -8.57
CA ASN A 22 5.23 0.24 -9.39
C ASN A 22 5.89 1.49 -8.77
N ALA A 23 5.53 1.85 -7.54
CA ALA A 23 5.96 3.11 -6.92
C ALA A 23 7.48 3.21 -6.80
N PHE A 24 8.16 2.11 -6.41
CA PHE A 24 9.62 2.10 -6.32
C PHE A 24 10.29 2.30 -7.69
N LYS A 25 9.74 1.69 -8.75
CA LYS A 25 10.28 1.83 -10.11
C LYS A 25 10.28 3.28 -10.58
N THR A 26 9.32 4.09 -10.14
CA THR A 26 9.33 5.54 -10.42
C THR A 26 10.59 6.23 -9.87
N LEU A 27 11.10 5.78 -8.72
CA LEU A 27 12.31 6.33 -8.12
C LEU A 27 13.60 5.95 -8.85
N GLN A 28 13.57 4.94 -9.73
CA GLN A 28 14.73 4.51 -10.51
C GLN A 28 14.94 5.35 -11.78
N THR A 29 14.10 6.38 -12.00
CA THR A 29 14.17 7.23 -13.19
C THR A 29 15.10 8.42 -12.99
N GLU A 30 15.74 8.88 -14.07
CA GLU A 30 16.56 10.10 -14.02
C GLU A 30 15.76 11.35 -13.60
N ALA A 31 14.47 11.38 -13.90
CA ALA A 31 13.59 12.47 -13.49
C ALA A 31 13.43 12.50 -11.96
N ALA A 32 13.26 11.35 -11.33
CA ALA A 32 13.23 11.24 -9.88
C ALA A 32 14.58 11.63 -9.26
N ASP A 33 15.69 11.17 -9.83
CA ASP A 33 17.04 11.54 -9.37
C ASP A 33 17.27 13.07 -9.40
N LYS A 34 16.81 13.75 -10.46
CA LYS A 34 16.89 15.22 -10.58
C LYS A 34 16.08 15.93 -9.49
N ILE A 35 14.91 15.40 -9.13
CA ILE A 35 14.06 15.96 -8.07
C ILE A 35 14.71 15.76 -6.70
N ALA A 36 15.27 14.58 -6.44
CA ALA A 36 15.96 14.27 -5.19
C ALA A 36 17.30 15.00 -5.04
N GLY A 37 17.91 15.43 -6.15
CA GLY A 37 19.28 15.97 -6.16
C GLY A 37 20.33 14.88 -5.94
N GLY A 38 20.02 13.63 -6.30
CA GLY A 38 20.81 12.44 -5.99
C GLY A 38 20.09 11.17 -6.44
N LYS A 39 20.43 10.01 -5.86
CA LYS A 39 19.71 8.75 -6.15
C LYS A 39 18.40 8.68 -5.38
N ALA A 40 17.27 8.92 -6.07
CA ALA A 40 15.96 8.93 -5.42
C ALA A 40 15.58 7.57 -4.82
N ALA A 41 15.99 6.48 -5.48
CA ALA A 41 15.80 5.12 -4.98
C ALA A 41 16.57 4.78 -3.69
N GLU A 42 17.50 5.65 -3.27
CA GLU A 42 18.28 5.51 -2.03
C GLU A 42 17.91 6.58 -0.99
N ASP A 43 17.16 7.62 -1.38
CA ASP A 43 16.81 8.73 -0.48
C ASP A 43 15.66 8.33 0.47
N PRO A 44 15.89 8.33 1.80
CA PRO A 44 14.85 8.07 2.79
C PRO A 44 13.59 8.92 2.62
N LYS A 45 13.73 10.17 2.16
CA LYS A 45 12.60 11.09 1.93
C LYS A 45 11.69 10.62 0.80
N CYS A 46 12.22 9.89 -0.17
CA CYS A 46 11.46 9.30 -1.27
C CYS A 46 10.91 7.92 -0.85
N LEU A 47 11.75 7.10 -0.20
CA LEU A 47 11.39 5.74 0.21
C LEU A 47 10.21 5.70 1.18
N LYS A 48 10.04 6.70 2.06
CA LYS A 48 8.91 6.77 3.00
C LYS A 48 7.51 6.64 2.33
N CYS A 49 7.38 7.01 1.05
CA CYS A 49 6.12 6.98 0.31
C CYS A 49 6.10 5.97 -0.85
N HIS A 50 7.26 5.46 -1.28
CA HIS A 50 7.39 4.67 -2.51
C HIS A 50 7.69 3.18 -2.27
N VAL A 51 7.96 2.78 -1.03
CA VAL A 51 8.14 1.37 -0.65
C VAL A 51 7.35 1.04 0.61
N SER A 52 6.89 -0.19 0.74
CA SER A 52 6.58 -0.77 2.04
C SER A 52 7.88 -1.04 2.82
N GLY A 53 7.81 -1.11 4.14
CA GLY A 53 8.96 -1.49 4.96
C GLY A 53 10.00 -0.39 5.22
N HIS A 54 9.83 0.82 4.69
CA HIS A 54 10.69 1.94 5.07
C HIS A 54 10.59 2.20 6.59
N GLY A 55 11.73 2.28 7.27
CA GLY A 55 11.79 2.48 8.72
C GLY A 55 11.34 1.27 9.55
N VAL A 56 11.04 0.13 8.91
CA VAL A 56 10.72 -1.12 9.61
C VAL A 56 12.01 -1.89 9.89
N ASP A 57 12.10 -2.47 11.08
CA ASP A 57 13.22 -3.34 11.44
C ASP A 57 13.32 -4.52 10.45
N ALA A 58 14.52 -4.75 9.90
CA ALA A 58 14.75 -5.79 8.90
C ALA A 58 14.38 -7.19 9.40
N SER A 59 14.44 -7.45 10.71
CA SER A 59 14.01 -8.73 11.31
C SER A 59 12.51 -8.98 11.22
N LEU A 60 11.71 -7.93 11.00
CA LEU A 60 10.25 -8.03 10.83
C LEU A 60 9.87 -8.24 9.36
N LEU A 61 10.79 -8.04 8.43
CA LEU A 61 10.57 -8.24 7.00
C LEU A 61 10.66 -9.74 6.66
N SER A 62 9.73 -10.18 5.82
CA SER A 62 9.75 -11.54 5.27
C SER A 62 11.02 -11.75 4.44
N SER A 63 11.55 -12.98 4.41
CA SER A 63 12.65 -13.32 3.48
C SER A 63 12.29 -13.17 2.00
N LYS A 64 10.99 -13.02 1.70
CA LYS A 64 10.46 -12.75 0.35
C LYS A 64 10.13 -11.28 0.11
N PHE A 65 10.34 -10.42 1.09
CA PHE A 65 10.07 -8.99 0.94
C PHE A 65 11.04 -8.39 -0.09
N SER A 66 10.50 -7.64 -1.03
CA SER A 66 11.27 -6.83 -1.97
C SER A 66 10.78 -5.40 -1.94
N ILE A 67 11.71 -4.44 -1.88
CA ILE A 67 11.39 -3.02 -2.07
C ILE A 67 10.89 -2.75 -3.50
N GLU A 68 11.22 -3.62 -4.46
CA GLU A 68 10.79 -3.49 -5.86
C GLU A 68 9.29 -3.69 -6.05
N ASP A 69 8.61 -4.33 -5.09
CA ASP A 69 7.15 -4.48 -5.07
C ASP A 69 6.44 -3.17 -4.69
N GLY A 70 7.19 -2.08 -4.45
CA GLY A 70 6.65 -0.75 -4.19
C GLY A 70 5.83 -0.69 -2.91
N VAL A 71 4.68 -0.01 -3.00
CA VAL A 71 3.71 0.11 -1.89
C VAL A 71 2.79 -1.11 -1.92
N GLN A 72 2.98 -2.01 -0.95
CA GLN A 72 2.29 -3.28 -0.78
C GLN A 72 1.07 -3.16 0.16
N CYS A 73 0.31 -4.25 0.26
CA CYS A 73 -0.90 -4.39 1.08
C CYS A 73 -0.71 -3.87 2.51
N GLU A 74 0.43 -4.21 3.13
CA GLU A 74 0.73 -3.91 4.52
C GLU A 74 0.89 -2.41 4.80
N THR A 75 1.16 -1.57 3.79
CA THR A 75 1.19 -0.11 3.98
C THR A 75 -0.18 0.44 4.35
N CYS A 76 -1.26 -0.17 3.86
CA CYS A 76 -2.63 0.25 4.16
C CYS A 76 -3.32 -0.65 5.20
N HIS A 77 -3.01 -1.94 5.24
CA HIS A 77 -3.72 -2.91 6.07
C HIS A 77 -2.94 -3.39 7.30
N GLY A 78 -1.73 -2.87 7.54
CA GLY A 78 -0.89 -3.30 8.65
C GLY A 78 -0.12 -4.59 8.35
N ALA A 79 0.71 -5.05 9.29
CA ALA A 79 1.58 -6.21 9.05
C ALA A 79 0.80 -7.54 9.03
N GLY A 80 0.79 -8.21 7.88
CA GLY A 80 0.01 -9.44 7.65
C GLY A 80 0.49 -10.69 8.39
N SER A 81 1.65 -10.66 9.03
CA SER A 81 2.28 -11.85 9.65
C SER A 81 1.38 -12.52 10.70
N ALA A 82 0.63 -11.73 11.46
CA ALA A 82 -0.25 -12.18 12.54
C ALA A 82 -1.65 -12.64 12.06
N TYR A 83 -2.14 -12.15 10.91
CA TYR A 83 -3.49 -12.46 10.41
C TYR A 83 -3.52 -13.23 9.09
N LYS A 84 -2.37 -13.59 8.49
CA LYS A 84 -2.31 -14.38 7.25
C LYS A 84 -2.84 -15.82 7.34
N SER A 85 -3.00 -16.36 8.56
CA SER A 85 -3.49 -17.73 8.71
C SER A 85 -4.97 -17.79 8.32
N LYS A 86 -5.38 -18.83 7.59
CA LYS A 86 -6.77 -18.98 7.12
C LYS A 86 -7.81 -18.83 8.24
N LYS A 87 -7.52 -19.40 9.42
CA LYS A 87 -8.35 -19.33 10.63
C LYS A 87 -8.63 -17.91 11.11
N ILE A 88 -7.67 -16.99 10.93
CA ILE A 88 -7.80 -15.58 11.33
C ILE A 88 -8.32 -14.75 10.15
N MET A 89 -7.75 -14.92 8.97
CA MET A 89 -8.07 -14.18 7.75
C MET A 89 -9.55 -14.28 7.33
N GLU A 90 -10.19 -15.43 7.52
CA GLU A 90 -11.60 -15.62 7.16
C GLU A 90 -12.57 -14.92 8.13
N ASP A 91 -12.08 -14.42 9.26
CA ASP A 91 -12.85 -13.70 10.28
C ASP A 91 -12.31 -12.27 10.41
N HIS A 92 -13.07 -11.32 9.88
CA HIS A 92 -12.66 -9.91 9.85
C HIS A 92 -12.35 -9.37 11.25
N ALA A 93 -13.17 -9.70 12.26
CA ALA A 93 -12.96 -9.23 13.62
C ALA A 93 -11.66 -9.79 14.22
N LYS A 94 -11.34 -11.06 13.96
CA LYS A 94 -10.06 -11.64 14.38
C LYS A 94 -8.87 -11.04 13.65
N SER A 95 -9.01 -10.72 12.37
CA SER A 95 -7.95 -10.07 11.59
C SER A 95 -7.65 -8.68 12.14
N VAL A 96 -8.69 -7.88 12.43
CA VAL A 96 -8.54 -6.56 13.08
C VAL A 96 -7.91 -6.69 14.46
N ALA A 97 -8.38 -7.63 15.29
CA ALA A 97 -7.81 -7.88 16.61
C ALA A 97 -6.34 -8.34 16.56
N ALA A 98 -5.92 -8.95 15.46
CA ALA A 98 -4.54 -9.39 15.21
C ALA A 98 -3.67 -8.31 14.54
N GLY A 99 -4.16 -7.09 14.37
CA GLY A 99 -3.38 -5.94 13.87
C GLY A 99 -3.67 -5.52 12.44
N MET A 100 -4.71 -6.07 11.79
CA MET A 100 -5.17 -5.55 10.50
C MET A 100 -5.82 -4.17 10.67
N THR A 101 -5.41 -3.20 9.87
CA THR A 101 -6.09 -1.91 9.77
C THR A 101 -7.38 -2.08 8.97
N ALA A 102 -8.50 -1.88 9.66
CA ALA A 102 -9.81 -1.70 9.05
C ALA A 102 -10.25 -0.24 9.16
N TYR A 103 -10.75 0.31 8.06
CA TYR A 103 -11.21 1.68 7.98
C TYR A 103 -12.69 1.76 8.32
N ALA A 104 -13.06 2.72 9.19
CA ALA A 104 -14.44 2.89 9.62
C ALA A 104 -15.33 3.53 8.55
N ASP A 105 -14.77 4.42 7.75
CA ASP A 105 -15.45 5.20 6.73
C ASP A 105 -14.46 5.71 5.67
N GLU A 106 -14.98 6.37 4.63
CA GLU A 106 -14.17 6.96 3.56
C GLU A 106 -13.23 8.06 4.05
N ALA A 107 -13.60 8.80 5.10
CA ALA A 107 -12.73 9.85 5.66
C ALA A 107 -11.48 9.25 6.32
N ALA A 108 -11.60 8.11 6.99
CA ALA A 108 -10.46 7.37 7.52
C ALA A 108 -9.55 6.83 6.41
N ILE A 109 -10.13 6.37 5.30
CA ILE A 109 -9.36 5.95 4.11
C ILE A 109 -8.64 7.14 3.49
N GLU A 110 -9.34 8.26 3.28
CA GLU A 110 -8.76 9.48 2.72
C GLU A 110 -7.59 9.99 3.57
N LYS A 111 -7.74 9.97 4.90
CA LYS A 111 -6.66 10.31 5.82
C LYS A 111 -5.42 9.43 5.60
N GLN A 112 -5.59 8.12 5.38
CA GLN A 112 -4.47 7.24 5.04
C GLN A 112 -3.86 7.62 3.69
N CYS A 113 -4.65 7.85 2.64
CA CYS A 113 -4.14 8.24 1.34
C CYS A 113 -3.29 9.51 1.42
N ARG A 114 -3.74 10.49 2.21
CA ARG A 114 -3.05 11.77 2.42
C ARG A 114 -1.77 11.66 3.25
N SER A 115 -1.44 10.50 3.83
CA SER A 115 -0.12 10.29 4.46
C SER A 115 1.04 10.41 3.47
N CYS A 116 0.79 10.09 2.20
CA CYS A 116 1.78 10.19 1.12
C CYS A 116 1.35 11.19 0.03
N HIS A 117 0.04 11.30 -0.23
CA HIS A 117 -0.49 12.25 -1.22
C HIS A 117 -0.73 13.64 -0.60
N ASN A 118 0.36 14.33 -0.29
CA ASN A 118 0.38 15.65 0.34
C ASN A 118 1.56 16.50 -0.16
N GLU A 119 1.66 17.73 0.37
CA GLU A 119 2.65 18.74 -0.01
C GLU A 119 4.11 18.37 0.30
N GLU A 120 4.36 17.33 1.11
CA GLU A 120 5.73 16.82 1.30
C GLU A 120 6.28 16.12 0.05
N SER A 121 5.40 15.72 -0.88
CA SER A 121 5.82 15.21 -2.18
C SER A 121 6.24 16.37 -3.09
N PRO A 122 7.48 16.38 -3.62
CA PRO A 122 7.98 17.49 -4.45
C PRO A 122 7.15 17.76 -5.71
N ASN A 123 6.38 16.77 -6.17
CA ASN A 123 5.54 16.85 -7.36
C ASN A 123 4.04 16.97 -7.03
N PHE A 124 3.68 17.29 -5.79
CA PHE A 124 2.29 17.39 -5.39
C PHE A 124 1.59 18.55 -6.12
N LYS A 125 0.51 18.22 -6.83
CA LYS A 125 -0.33 19.19 -7.55
C LYS A 125 -1.79 19.14 -7.09
N GLY A 126 -2.02 18.59 -5.90
CA GLY A 126 -3.33 18.22 -5.40
C GLY A 126 -3.61 16.72 -5.51
N PHE A 127 -4.64 16.28 -4.79
CA PHE A 127 -5.10 14.90 -4.74
C PHE A 127 -6.62 14.85 -4.67
N ASN A 128 -7.24 14.36 -5.76
CA ASN A 128 -8.66 14.06 -5.81
C ASN A 128 -8.88 12.65 -5.27
N PHE A 129 -9.34 12.56 -4.02
CA PHE A 129 -9.53 11.28 -3.34
C PHE A 129 -10.55 10.39 -4.06
N GLU A 130 -11.72 10.93 -4.44
CA GLU A 130 -12.79 10.15 -5.06
C GLU A 130 -12.34 9.49 -6.37
N GLU A 131 -11.67 10.26 -7.24
CA GLU A 131 -11.18 9.75 -8.53
C GLU A 131 -10.09 8.69 -8.36
N MET A 132 -9.15 8.91 -7.44
CA MET A 132 -8.04 7.99 -7.23
C MET A 132 -8.47 6.74 -6.46
N TRP A 133 -9.39 6.87 -5.52
CA TRP A 133 -9.99 5.76 -4.79
C TRP A 133 -10.79 4.86 -5.73
N ALA A 134 -11.54 5.42 -6.69
CA ALA A 134 -12.28 4.64 -7.67
C ALA A 134 -11.40 3.68 -8.51
N LYS A 135 -10.10 4.00 -8.68
CA LYS A 135 -9.14 3.18 -9.43
C LYS A 135 -8.59 2.00 -8.64
N ILE A 136 -8.61 2.06 -7.32
CA ILE A 136 -7.95 1.05 -6.47
C ILE A 136 -8.88 0.37 -5.47
N LYS A 137 -10.10 0.87 -5.27
CA LYS A 137 -11.03 0.31 -4.29
C LYS A 137 -11.32 -1.15 -4.61
N HIS A 138 -11.23 -2.00 -3.60
CA HIS A 138 -11.37 -3.45 -3.75
C HIS A 138 -12.19 -4.06 -2.60
N PRO A 139 -13.43 -3.56 -2.37
CA PRO A 139 -14.28 -4.11 -1.34
C PRO A 139 -14.63 -5.57 -1.64
N VAL A 140 -14.72 -6.40 -0.61
CA VAL A 140 -15.30 -7.74 -0.76
C VAL A 140 -16.77 -7.55 -1.15
N PRO A 141 -17.24 -8.11 -2.29
CA PRO A 141 -18.61 -7.96 -2.71
C PRO A 141 -19.58 -8.48 -1.65
N ALA A 142 -20.71 -7.79 -1.47
CA ALA A 142 -21.78 -8.31 -0.62
C ALA A 142 -22.22 -9.67 -1.15
N LYS A 143 -22.39 -10.65 -0.25
CA LYS A 143 -23.02 -11.92 -0.62
C LYS A 143 -24.47 -11.59 -0.99
N GLY A 144 -24.82 -11.80 -2.25
CA GLY A 144 -26.19 -11.72 -2.74
C GLY A 144 -27.08 -12.80 -2.15
#